data_AF-A0ABD5JPN6-F1
#
_entry.id   AF-A0ABD5JPN6-F1
#
_cell.length_a   1.000
_cell.length_b   1.000
_cell.length_c   1.000
_cell.angle_alpha   90.00
_cell.angle_beta   90.00
_cell.angle_gamma   90.00
#
_symmetry.space_group_name_H-M   'P 1'
#
loop_
_entity.id
_entity.type
_entity.pdbx_description
1 polymer ?
#
loop_
_entity_poly.entity_id
_entity_poly.type
_entity_poly.pdbx_seq_one_letter_code
_entity_poly.pdbx_strand_id
1 'polypeptide(L)'
;MIGEPQRTFYGNQFGNTFPLFTHFNVPLWVPEIGGPIDPDNEAHDVVMSVFGGMSKGERNRVKIRVRTAMGSQAKIEGRFLGGRPPYGYRLTDAGPHPNPAKAADGKRLHRLEPDPQTAPVVVRIFTEYVRGTGLYAIAEGLTRDNIPCPSAHDRARNPHRDGRAWSKSAVRAILSNPRYTGHEVWNKQRKQEVLLDIDDVTLGHRTQQSWNTPDQWIWSTQPVHEPLISKTSFTHAQARRHDRRQHHLAERSPRTTPRAYVLRGLIRCSLCDRKMQGTFNHGHPHYRCRYPYEYAKSGTLDHPLTVYIREAVILPELDRWISQVFAPGQLKTTLQAMQQSQRATTTALPGLEAARRTITDCDRRLNQYRAALDVGASPTTVAGWISQAEADKAAAQQQCIAAGAARRTVLTDEQIHGMIKDLGDLTDRLLTAPADRKAPLY
;
A
#
# COMPACT_ATOMS: atom_id res chain seq x y z
N MET A 1 -21.66 8.64 -47.13
CA MET A 1 -22.94 9.02 -46.51
C MET A 1 -22.98 8.46 -45.09
N ILE A 2 -23.28 9.29 -44.10
CA ILE A 2 -23.46 8.89 -42.69
C ILE A 2 -24.92 9.12 -42.34
N GLY A 3 -25.63 8.07 -41.96
CA GLY A 3 -27.03 8.16 -41.54
C GLY A 3 -27.24 8.69 -40.12
N GLU A 4 -26.29 8.43 -39.21
CA GLU A 4 -26.35 8.86 -37.81
C GLU A 4 -25.00 9.47 -37.35
N PRO A 5 -24.79 10.79 -37.53
CA PRO A 5 -23.55 11.49 -37.16
C PRO A 5 -23.23 11.36 -35.67
N GLN A 6 -24.23 11.36 -34.78
CA GLN A 6 -24.11 11.10 -33.34
C GLN A 6 -23.54 9.71 -32.99
N ARG A 7 -23.64 8.72 -33.88
CA ARG A 7 -23.00 7.40 -33.67
C ARG A 7 -21.62 7.30 -34.31
N THR A 8 -21.33 8.20 -35.25
CA THR A 8 -20.14 8.12 -36.10
C THR A 8 -18.98 8.91 -35.53
N PHE A 9 -19.22 10.12 -35.00
CA PHE A 9 -18.18 10.97 -34.40
C PHE A 9 -18.31 11.05 -32.88
N TYR A 10 -17.18 11.07 -32.17
CA TYR A 10 -17.12 11.21 -30.71
C TYR A 10 -16.24 12.39 -30.30
N GLY A 11 -16.78 13.31 -29.48
CA GLY A 11 -16.06 14.51 -29.05
C GLY A 11 -15.56 15.32 -30.25
N ASN A 12 -14.28 15.70 -30.25
CA ASN A 12 -13.66 16.48 -31.34
C ASN A 12 -13.17 15.63 -32.52
N GLN A 13 -13.60 14.38 -32.64
CA GLN A 13 -13.14 13.51 -33.74
C GLN A 13 -13.48 14.08 -35.10
N PHE A 14 -14.63 14.74 -35.26
CA PHE A 14 -14.99 15.36 -36.54
C PHE A 14 -13.92 16.36 -36.99
N GLY A 15 -13.59 17.36 -36.18
CA GLY A 15 -12.56 18.37 -36.51
C GLY A 15 -11.16 17.76 -36.75
N ASN A 16 -10.83 16.65 -36.10
CA ASN A 16 -9.54 15.97 -36.32
C ASN A 16 -9.49 15.14 -37.61
N THR A 17 -10.64 14.64 -38.09
CA THR A 17 -10.68 13.68 -39.21
C THR A 17 -11.16 14.33 -40.51
N PHE A 18 -12.07 15.30 -40.43
CA PHE A 18 -12.68 15.96 -41.58
C PHE A 18 -11.68 16.63 -42.53
N PRO A 19 -10.58 17.26 -42.05
CA PRO A 19 -9.55 17.81 -42.94
C PRO A 19 -8.93 16.77 -43.89
N LEU A 20 -8.88 15.49 -43.50
CA LEU A 20 -8.42 14.41 -44.39
C LEU A 20 -9.41 14.14 -45.52
N PHE A 21 -10.72 14.20 -45.24
CA PHE A 21 -11.75 14.03 -46.26
C PHE A 21 -11.67 15.15 -47.29
N THR A 22 -11.47 16.40 -46.84
CA THR A 22 -11.24 17.55 -47.71
C THR A 22 -9.96 17.38 -48.54
N HIS A 23 -8.86 16.96 -47.92
CA HIS A 23 -7.58 16.75 -48.62
C HIS A 23 -7.69 15.72 -49.76
N PHE A 24 -8.41 14.62 -49.54
CA PHE A 24 -8.61 13.58 -50.55
C PHE A 24 -9.84 13.80 -51.45
N ASN A 25 -10.51 14.96 -51.36
CA ASN A 25 -11.73 15.28 -52.11
C ASN A 25 -12.85 14.24 -51.93
N VAL A 26 -13.01 13.70 -50.72
CA VAL A 26 -14.06 12.74 -50.38
C VAL A 26 -15.22 13.49 -49.71
N PRO A 27 -16.38 13.65 -50.39
CA PRO A 27 -17.50 14.38 -49.81
C PRO A 27 -18.17 13.58 -48.67
N LEU A 28 -18.41 14.25 -47.55
CA LEU A 28 -19.12 13.67 -46.42
C LEU A 28 -20.60 14.05 -46.48
N TRP A 29 -21.46 13.09 -46.81
CA TRP A 29 -22.91 13.33 -46.89
C TRP A 29 -23.60 13.00 -45.57
N VAL A 30 -24.32 13.96 -44.98
CA VAL A 30 -25.05 13.81 -43.71
C VAL A 30 -26.50 14.28 -43.92
N PRO A 31 -27.48 13.36 -44.04
CA PRO A 31 -28.87 13.71 -44.36
C PRO A 31 -29.54 14.63 -43.33
N GLU A 32 -29.16 14.49 -42.05
CA GLU A 32 -29.73 15.27 -40.93
C GLU A 32 -29.41 16.78 -41.01
N ILE A 33 -28.40 17.17 -41.79
CA ILE A 33 -28.07 18.57 -42.07
C ILE A 33 -28.48 19.00 -43.49
N GLY A 34 -29.21 18.15 -44.20
CA GLY A 34 -29.76 18.47 -45.52
C GLY A 34 -28.80 18.31 -46.70
N GLY A 35 -27.61 17.74 -46.54
CA GLY A 35 -26.66 17.75 -47.65
C GLY A 35 -25.22 17.33 -47.37
N PRO A 36 -24.33 17.54 -48.36
CA PRO A 36 -22.90 17.35 -48.18
C PRO A 36 -22.38 18.40 -47.20
N ILE A 37 -21.47 17.99 -46.32
CA ILE A 37 -20.80 18.90 -45.40
C ILE A 37 -19.93 19.85 -46.21
N ASP A 38 -20.24 21.13 -46.09
CA ASP A 38 -19.42 22.23 -46.58
C ASP A 38 -18.40 22.66 -45.49
N PRO A 39 -17.08 22.55 -45.74
CA PRO A 39 -16.02 22.96 -44.81
C PRO A 39 -15.99 24.47 -44.53
N ASP A 40 -16.48 25.30 -45.45
CA ASP A 40 -16.46 26.77 -45.31
C ASP A 40 -17.71 27.29 -44.59
N ASN A 41 -18.65 26.40 -44.24
CA ASN A 41 -19.88 26.72 -43.55
C ASN A 41 -19.76 26.46 -42.04
N GLU A 42 -19.62 27.54 -41.26
CA GLU A 42 -19.51 27.49 -39.80
C GLU A 42 -20.70 26.76 -39.12
N ALA A 43 -21.91 26.83 -39.69
CA ALA A 43 -23.07 26.17 -39.11
C ALA A 43 -22.95 24.63 -39.17
N HIS A 44 -22.34 24.10 -40.22
CA HIS A 44 -22.08 22.66 -40.32
C HIS A 44 -21.06 22.21 -39.28
N ASP A 45 -19.99 22.97 -39.06
CA ASP A 45 -18.96 22.64 -38.06
C ASP A 45 -19.52 22.65 -36.63
N VAL A 46 -20.35 23.65 -36.29
CA VAL A 46 -21.03 23.74 -35.00
C VAL A 46 -21.96 22.53 -34.79
N VAL A 47 -22.79 22.20 -35.79
CA VAL A 47 -23.73 21.06 -35.69
C VAL A 47 -22.99 19.74 -35.51
N MET A 48 -21.90 19.52 -36.26
CA MET A 48 -21.09 18.31 -36.12
C MET A 48 -20.39 18.22 -34.75
N SER A 49 -19.93 19.36 -34.21
CA SER A 49 -19.39 19.45 -32.86
C SER A 49 -20.45 19.09 -31.79
N VAL A 50 -21.70 19.52 -31.98
CA VAL A 50 -22.83 19.15 -31.11
C VAL A 50 -23.09 17.65 -31.16
N PHE A 51 -23.14 17.04 -32.34
CA PHE A 51 -23.31 15.58 -32.48
C PHE A 51 -22.18 14.79 -31.80
N GLY A 52 -20.93 15.24 -31.95
CA GLY A 52 -19.78 14.68 -31.26
C GLY A 52 -19.91 14.76 -29.73
N GLY A 53 -20.39 15.90 -29.22
CA GLY A 53 -20.70 16.11 -27.80
C GLY A 53 -21.81 15.21 -27.28
N MET A 54 -22.91 15.07 -28.02
CA MET A 54 -24.03 14.18 -27.68
C MET A 54 -23.59 12.72 -27.62
N SER A 55 -22.79 12.27 -28.60
CA SER A 55 -22.19 10.92 -28.60
C SER A 55 -21.37 10.65 -27.34
N LYS A 56 -20.55 11.63 -26.94
CA LYS A 56 -19.74 11.56 -25.72
C LYS A 56 -20.62 11.47 -24.47
N GLY A 57 -21.69 12.27 -24.41
CA GLY A 57 -22.69 12.23 -23.33
C GLY A 57 -23.38 10.87 -23.22
N GLU A 58 -23.88 10.33 -24.33
CA GLU A 58 -24.56 9.03 -24.35
C GLU A 58 -23.65 7.87 -23.93
N ARG A 59 -22.41 7.82 -24.45
CA ARG A 59 -21.44 6.82 -24.00
C ARG A 59 -21.18 6.90 -22.51
N ASN A 60 -21.08 8.10 -21.95
CA ASN A 60 -20.90 8.27 -20.51
C ASN A 60 -22.14 7.82 -19.72
N ARG A 61 -23.35 8.14 -20.18
CA ARG A 61 -24.61 7.66 -19.59
C ARG A 61 -24.72 6.14 -19.61
N VAL A 62 -24.37 5.50 -20.72
CA VAL A 62 -24.35 4.04 -20.86
C VAL A 62 -23.32 3.44 -19.90
N LYS A 63 -22.10 4.00 -19.84
CA LYS A 63 -21.05 3.57 -18.90
C LYS A 63 -21.52 3.63 -17.45
N ILE A 64 -22.16 4.72 -17.04
CA ILE A 64 -22.71 4.88 -15.68
C ILE A 64 -23.81 3.85 -15.43
N ARG A 65 -24.80 3.73 -16.33
CA ARG A 65 -25.90 2.76 -16.20
C ARG A 65 -25.39 1.33 -16.05
N VAL A 66 -24.46 0.91 -16.92
CA VAL A 66 -23.84 -0.43 -16.86
C VAL A 66 -23.09 -0.62 -15.55
N ARG A 67 -22.29 0.37 -15.12
CA ARG A 67 -21.53 0.30 -13.87
C ARG A 67 -22.43 0.20 -12.64
N THR A 68 -23.52 0.96 -12.58
CA THR A 68 -24.51 0.91 -11.50
C THR A 68 -25.24 -0.43 -11.50
N ALA A 69 -25.68 -0.92 -12.66
CA ALA A 69 -26.30 -2.24 -12.78
C ALA A 69 -25.37 -3.37 -12.33
N MET A 70 -24.11 -3.36 -12.79
CA MET A 70 -23.09 -4.33 -12.38
C MET A 70 -22.80 -4.27 -10.87
N GLY A 71 -22.75 -3.06 -10.29
CA GLY A 71 -22.59 -2.89 -8.84
C GLY A 71 -23.77 -3.46 -8.05
N SER A 72 -25.00 -3.25 -8.53
CA SER A 72 -26.21 -3.83 -7.93
C SER A 72 -26.22 -5.36 -8.03
N GLN A 73 -25.88 -5.91 -9.20
CA GLN A 73 -25.78 -7.36 -9.41
C GLN A 73 -24.70 -8.00 -8.51
N ALA A 74 -23.54 -7.35 -8.38
CA ALA A 74 -22.48 -7.78 -7.46
C ALA A 74 -22.97 -7.85 -6.00
N LYS A 75 -23.74 -6.85 -5.58
CA LYS A 75 -24.20 -6.69 -4.20
C LYS A 75 -25.37 -7.61 -3.86
N ILE A 76 -26.34 -7.75 -4.75
CA ILE A 76 -27.63 -8.44 -4.50
C ILE A 76 -27.58 -9.88 -4.99
N GLU A 77 -27.25 -10.10 -6.26
CA GLU A 77 -27.30 -11.44 -6.86
C GLU A 77 -26.04 -12.24 -6.54
N GLY A 78 -24.91 -11.55 -6.32
CA GLY A 78 -23.64 -12.16 -5.93
C GLY A 78 -23.12 -13.20 -6.93
N ARG A 79 -23.53 -13.08 -8.20
CA ARG A 79 -23.08 -13.96 -9.27
C ARG A 79 -21.58 -13.81 -9.48
N PHE A 80 -20.93 -14.85 -10.02
CA PHE A 80 -19.57 -14.69 -10.52
C PHE A 80 -19.58 -13.72 -11.70
N LEU A 81 -19.05 -12.52 -11.51
CA LEU A 81 -19.11 -11.41 -12.49
C LEU A 81 -18.08 -11.57 -13.63
N GLY A 82 -17.64 -12.80 -13.87
CA GLY A 82 -16.64 -13.14 -14.87
C GLY A 82 -15.20 -12.95 -14.41
N GLY A 83 -14.29 -13.22 -15.34
CA GLY A 83 -12.86 -13.25 -15.10
C GLY A 83 -12.35 -14.64 -14.69
N ARG A 84 -11.12 -14.67 -14.17
CA ARG A 84 -10.46 -15.92 -13.79
C ARG A 84 -10.90 -16.38 -12.39
N PRO A 85 -11.22 -17.67 -12.18
CA PRO A 85 -11.46 -18.19 -10.85
C PRO A 85 -10.19 -18.06 -9.99
N PRO A 86 -10.30 -17.63 -8.71
CA PRO A 86 -9.17 -17.65 -7.80
C PRO A 86 -8.64 -19.08 -7.59
N TYR A 87 -7.34 -19.23 -7.37
CA TYR A 87 -6.74 -20.52 -7.00
C TYR A 87 -7.44 -21.10 -5.75
N GLY A 88 -7.77 -22.39 -5.72
CA GLY A 88 -8.63 -22.97 -4.69
C GLY A 88 -10.11 -23.06 -5.07
N TYR A 89 -10.54 -22.41 -6.16
CA TYR A 89 -11.88 -22.55 -6.71
C TYR A 89 -11.84 -22.94 -8.19
N ARG A 90 -12.88 -23.65 -8.63
CA ARG A 90 -13.18 -23.95 -10.03
C ARG A 90 -14.53 -23.32 -10.42
N LEU A 91 -14.73 -23.09 -11.71
CA LEU A 91 -16.01 -22.64 -12.23
C LEU A 91 -16.90 -23.85 -12.47
N THR A 92 -18.09 -23.84 -11.89
CA THR A 92 -19.17 -24.77 -12.21
C THR A 92 -20.32 -24.05 -12.89
N ASP A 93 -21.06 -24.80 -13.69
CA ASP A 93 -22.22 -24.31 -14.40
C ASP A 93 -23.40 -24.11 -13.44
N ALA A 94 -23.98 -22.91 -13.46
CA ALA A 94 -25.09 -22.51 -12.61
C ALA A 94 -26.41 -22.33 -13.40
N GLY A 95 -26.47 -22.86 -14.62
CA GLY A 95 -27.66 -22.85 -15.46
C GLY A 95 -27.72 -21.69 -16.47
N PRO A 96 -28.83 -21.57 -17.23
CA PRO A 96 -28.98 -20.55 -18.27
C PRO A 96 -29.05 -19.14 -17.69
N HIS A 97 -28.60 -18.15 -18.47
CA HIS A 97 -28.64 -16.75 -18.06
C HIS A 97 -30.10 -16.28 -17.86
N PRO A 98 -30.45 -15.54 -16.78
CA PRO A 98 -31.83 -15.18 -16.46
C PRO A 98 -32.48 -14.23 -17.48
N ASN A 99 -31.68 -13.47 -18.21
CA ASN A 99 -32.14 -12.77 -19.42
C ASN A 99 -32.39 -13.78 -20.56
N PRO A 100 -33.65 -13.95 -21.03
CA PRO A 100 -34.01 -14.94 -22.04
C PRO A 100 -33.25 -14.81 -23.36
N ALA A 101 -32.96 -13.59 -23.82
CA ALA A 101 -32.19 -13.37 -25.04
C ALA A 101 -30.75 -13.87 -24.90
N LYS A 102 -30.14 -13.66 -23.73
CA LYS A 102 -28.79 -14.19 -23.44
C LYS A 102 -28.78 -15.70 -23.26
N ALA A 103 -29.85 -16.28 -22.69
CA ALA A 103 -29.99 -17.74 -22.62
C ALA A 103 -30.14 -18.35 -24.02
N ALA A 104 -30.92 -17.71 -24.90
CA ALA A 104 -31.07 -18.12 -26.30
C ALA A 104 -29.74 -18.06 -27.08
N ASP A 105 -28.88 -17.06 -26.79
CA ASP A 105 -27.49 -17.00 -27.27
C ASP A 105 -26.56 -18.10 -26.68
N GLY A 106 -27.08 -19.00 -25.84
CA GLY A 106 -26.30 -20.05 -25.18
C GLY A 106 -25.46 -19.56 -23.99
N LYS A 107 -25.64 -18.32 -23.51
CA LYS A 107 -24.89 -17.80 -22.36
C LYS A 107 -25.39 -18.46 -21.07
N ARG A 108 -24.44 -19.00 -20.30
CA ARG A 108 -24.69 -19.68 -19.03
C ARG A 108 -24.07 -18.91 -17.87
N LEU A 109 -24.63 -19.10 -16.69
CA LEU A 109 -24.07 -18.59 -15.45
C LEU A 109 -23.00 -19.55 -14.94
N HIS A 110 -22.03 -18.99 -14.23
CA HIS A 110 -21.02 -19.77 -13.52
C HIS A 110 -21.02 -19.42 -12.05
N ARG A 111 -20.67 -20.40 -11.21
CA ARG A 111 -20.44 -20.25 -9.77
C ARG A 111 -19.04 -20.73 -9.42
N LEU A 112 -18.49 -20.20 -8.34
CA LEU A 112 -17.25 -20.71 -7.75
C LEU A 112 -17.58 -21.88 -6.81
N GLU A 113 -16.92 -23.01 -7.02
CA GLU A 113 -16.92 -24.15 -6.11
C GLU A 113 -15.50 -24.45 -5.66
N PRO A 114 -15.29 -24.92 -4.41
CA PRO A 114 -13.99 -25.39 -3.96
C PRO A 114 -13.42 -26.43 -4.92
N ASP A 115 -12.17 -26.22 -5.33
CA ASP A 115 -11.41 -27.23 -6.07
C ASP A 115 -10.82 -28.23 -5.05
N PRO A 116 -11.16 -29.52 -5.11
CA PRO A 116 -10.68 -30.51 -4.14
C PRO A 116 -9.15 -30.56 -3.99
N GLN A 117 -8.40 -30.27 -5.05
CA GLN A 117 -6.93 -30.32 -5.03
C GLN A 117 -6.32 -29.03 -4.48
N THR A 118 -6.87 -27.88 -4.84
CA THR A 118 -6.23 -26.58 -4.54
C THR A 118 -6.86 -25.85 -3.35
N ALA A 119 -8.10 -26.16 -2.97
CA ALA A 119 -8.78 -25.57 -1.82
C ALA A 119 -8.05 -25.84 -0.49
N PRO A 120 -7.60 -27.08 -0.18
CA PRO A 120 -6.85 -27.35 1.05
C PRO A 120 -5.54 -26.55 1.16
N VAL A 121 -4.90 -26.27 0.02
CA VAL A 121 -3.67 -25.46 -0.06
C VAL A 121 -3.93 -24.02 0.37
N VAL A 122 -5.06 -23.43 -0.05
CA VAL A 122 -5.45 -22.08 0.38
C VAL A 122 -5.67 -22.04 1.89
N VAL A 123 -6.38 -23.03 2.44
CA VAL A 123 -6.59 -23.15 3.90
C VAL A 123 -5.25 -23.20 4.62
N ARG A 124 -4.34 -24.08 4.18
CA ARG A 124 -2.98 -24.18 4.72
C ARG A 124 -2.22 -22.85 4.70
N ILE A 125 -2.25 -22.13 3.57
CA ILE A 125 -1.59 -20.82 3.43
C ILE A 125 -2.07 -19.83 4.49
N PHE A 126 -3.39 -19.72 4.67
CA PHE A 126 -3.97 -18.82 5.68
C PHE A 126 -3.61 -19.26 7.10
N THR A 127 -3.72 -20.56 7.40
CA THR A 127 -3.38 -21.12 8.71
C THR A 127 -1.93 -20.86 9.08
N GLU A 128 -0.98 -21.19 8.21
CA GLU A 128 0.46 -20.95 8.45
C GLU A 128 0.75 -19.45 8.60
N TYR A 129 0.14 -18.60 7.78
CA TYR A 129 0.37 -17.16 7.83
C TYR A 129 -0.14 -16.53 9.13
N VAL A 130 -1.36 -16.90 9.55
CA VAL A 130 -1.94 -16.43 10.82
C VAL A 130 -1.10 -16.87 12.01
N ARG A 131 -0.58 -18.12 11.99
CA ARG A 131 0.28 -18.67 13.04
C ARG A 131 1.62 -17.95 13.22
N GLY A 132 2.17 -17.32 12.19
CA GLY A 132 3.53 -16.81 12.30
C GLY A 132 4.31 -16.72 11.01
N THR A 133 4.04 -17.66 10.11
CA THR A 133 4.98 -18.01 9.05
C THR A 133 5.09 -16.89 8.01
N GLY A 134 6.31 -16.56 7.63
CA GLY A 134 6.57 -15.52 6.63
C GLY A 134 6.20 -15.98 5.22
N LEU A 135 5.78 -15.05 4.36
CA LEU A 135 5.38 -15.32 2.96
C LEU A 135 6.39 -16.17 2.17
N TYR A 136 7.69 -15.95 2.39
CA TYR A 136 8.75 -16.70 1.71
C TYR A 136 8.84 -18.15 2.23
N ALA A 137 8.80 -18.33 3.55
CA ALA A 137 8.83 -19.66 4.16
C ALA A 137 7.60 -20.51 3.78
N ILE A 138 6.42 -19.88 3.67
CA ILE A 138 5.22 -20.55 3.15
C ILE A 138 5.45 -20.99 1.69
N ALA A 139 5.91 -20.08 0.83
CA ALA A 139 6.18 -20.41 -0.57
C ALA A 139 7.22 -21.52 -0.74
N GLU A 140 8.29 -21.47 0.04
CA GLU A 140 9.35 -22.49 0.02
C GLU A 140 8.82 -23.85 0.51
N GLY A 141 8.05 -23.87 1.61
CA GLY A 141 7.40 -25.07 2.11
C GLY A 141 6.48 -25.73 1.08
N LEU A 142 5.60 -24.94 0.45
CA LEU A 142 4.70 -25.44 -0.61
C LEU A 142 5.47 -25.98 -1.82
N THR A 143 6.58 -25.34 -2.19
CA THR A 143 7.44 -25.80 -3.29
C THR A 143 8.15 -27.10 -2.93
N ARG A 144 8.67 -27.20 -1.70
CA ARG A 144 9.34 -28.41 -1.18
C ARG A 144 8.40 -29.61 -1.11
N ASP A 145 7.14 -29.37 -0.77
CA ASP A 145 6.09 -30.39 -0.72
C ASP A 145 5.54 -30.75 -2.12
N ASN A 146 6.17 -30.26 -3.20
CA ASN A 146 5.79 -30.47 -4.59
C ASN A 146 4.33 -30.07 -4.90
N ILE A 147 3.78 -29.08 -4.21
CA ILE A 147 2.43 -28.59 -4.45
C ILE A 147 2.44 -27.67 -5.68
N PRO A 148 1.63 -27.94 -6.73
CA PRO A 148 1.59 -27.09 -7.92
C PRO A 148 1.20 -25.64 -7.60
N CYS A 149 2.02 -24.69 -8.03
CA CYS A 149 1.71 -23.27 -7.86
C CYS A 149 0.62 -22.80 -8.85
N PRO A 150 -0.01 -21.62 -8.66
CA PRO A 150 -1.11 -21.18 -9.51
C PRO A 150 -0.79 -21.03 -11.01
N SER A 151 0.48 -20.84 -11.37
CA SER A 151 0.95 -20.82 -12.76
C SER A 151 1.21 -22.21 -13.33
N ALA A 152 1.48 -23.21 -12.49
CA ALA A 152 1.64 -24.61 -12.89
C ALA A 152 0.28 -25.32 -13.03
N HIS A 153 -0.61 -25.11 -12.05
CA HIS A 153 -1.95 -25.73 -12.00
C HIS A 153 -2.80 -25.40 -13.23
N ASP A 154 -2.69 -24.17 -13.72
CA ASP A 154 -3.40 -23.70 -14.92
C ASP A 154 -2.38 -23.18 -15.94
N ARG A 155 -1.51 -24.08 -16.44
CA ARG A 155 -0.41 -23.72 -17.35
C ARG A 155 -0.90 -23.07 -18.63
N ALA A 156 -2.00 -23.57 -19.20
CA ALA A 156 -2.59 -23.06 -20.43
C ALA A 156 -2.93 -21.55 -20.33
N ARG A 157 -3.43 -21.09 -19.18
CA ARG A 157 -3.70 -19.66 -18.94
C ARG A 157 -2.50 -18.86 -18.41
N ASN A 158 -1.39 -19.51 -18.06
CA ASN A 158 -0.20 -18.88 -17.49
C ASN A 158 1.11 -19.24 -18.22
N PRO A 159 1.17 -19.21 -19.57
CA PRO A 159 2.40 -19.57 -20.29
C PRO A 159 3.54 -18.58 -19.98
N HIS A 160 3.20 -17.32 -19.71
CA HIS A 160 4.10 -16.20 -19.47
C HIS A 160 4.78 -16.20 -18.08
N ARG A 161 4.44 -17.12 -17.18
CA ARG A 161 5.01 -17.18 -15.82
C ARG A 161 5.77 -18.48 -15.63
N ASP A 162 6.80 -18.48 -14.81
CA ASP A 162 7.42 -19.73 -14.37
C ASP A 162 6.43 -20.52 -13.49
N GLY A 163 6.33 -21.84 -13.75
CA GLY A 163 5.50 -22.78 -13.02
C GLY A 163 6.29 -23.69 -12.08
N ARG A 164 7.61 -23.57 -12.00
CA ARG A 164 8.46 -24.50 -11.24
C ARG A 164 8.33 -24.37 -9.72
N ALA A 165 7.98 -23.19 -9.22
CA ALA A 165 7.97 -22.91 -7.78
C ALA A 165 6.89 -21.90 -7.37
N TRP A 166 6.55 -21.91 -6.08
CA TRP A 166 5.72 -20.88 -5.48
C TRP A 166 6.49 -19.58 -5.30
N SER A 167 5.85 -18.48 -5.67
CA SER A 167 6.40 -17.14 -5.46
C SER A 167 5.78 -16.46 -4.24
N LYS A 168 6.56 -15.61 -3.56
CA LYS A 168 6.08 -14.74 -2.48
C LYS A 168 4.89 -13.88 -2.90
N SER A 169 4.84 -13.49 -4.18
CA SER A 169 3.77 -12.66 -4.76
C SER A 169 2.48 -13.46 -4.95
N ALA A 170 2.55 -14.74 -5.33
CA ALA A 170 1.39 -15.63 -5.39
C ALA A 170 0.75 -15.82 -4.01
N VAL A 171 1.55 -16.15 -2.99
CA VAL A 171 1.06 -16.27 -1.60
C VAL A 171 0.43 -14.96 -1.12
N ARG A 172 1.07 -13.82 -1.40
CA ARG A 172 0.51 -12.50 -1.06
C ARG A 172 -0.82 -12.23 -1.76
N ALA A 173 -0.94 -12.57 -3.04
CA ALA A 173 -2.16 -12.36 -3.81
C ALA A 173 -3.32 -13.19 -3.24
N ILE A 174 -3.06 -14.44 -2.83
CA ILE A 174 -4.04 -15.31 -2.16
C ILE A 174 -4.49 -14.67 -0.83
N LEU A 175 -3.54 -14.32 0.04
CA LEU A 175 -3.84 -13.71 1.33
C LEU A 175 -4.57 -12.36 1.23
N SER A 176 -4.48 -11.66 0.09
CA SER A 176 -5.13 -10.35 -0.11
C SER A 176 -6.51 -10.45 -0.77
N ASN A 177 -6.95 -11.65 -1.16
CA ASN A 177 -8.17 -11.82 -1.94
C ASN A 177 -9.38 -12.10 -1.02
N PRO A 178 -10.31 -11.14 -0.85
CA PRO A 178 -11.47 -11.33 0.02
C PRO A 178 -12.45 -12.42 -0.46
N ARG A 179 -12.38 -12.83 -1.74
CA ARG A 179 -13.22 -13.91 -2.27
C ARG A 179 -13.07 -15.23 -1.52
N TYR A 180 -11.99 -15.46 -0.78
CA TYR A 180 -11.88 -16.67 0.06
C TYR A 180 -12.85 -16.70 1.25
N THR A 181 -13.50 -15.59 1.57
CA THR A 181 -14.53 -15.49 2.62
C THR A 181 -15.95 -15.86 2.14
N GLY A 182 -16.09 -16.39 0.93
CA GLY A 182 -17.38 -16.72 0.32
C GLY A 182 -18.13 -15.52 -0.28
N HIS A 183 -17.59 -14.31 -0.17
CA HIS A 183 -18.24 -13.09 -0.69
C HIS A 183 -17.69 -12.74 -2.07
N GLU A 184 -18.57 -12.26 -2.95
CA GLU A 184 -18.11 -11.67 -4.21
C GLU A 184 -17.71 -10.21 -3.97
N VAL A 185 -16.58 -9.82 -4.56
CA VAL A 185 -16.03 -8.47 -4.41
C VAL A 185 -15.72 -7.87 -5.76
N TRP A 186 -16.41 -6.78 -6.08
CA TRP A 186 -16.29 -6.04 -7.32
C TRP A 186 -15.73 -4.64 -7.10
N ASN A 187 -15.43 -3.95 -8.20
CA ASN A 187 -14.91 -2.57 -8.20
C ASN A 187 -13.55 -2.38 -7.51
N LYS A 188 -12.66 -3.37 -7.55
CA LYS A 188 -11.32 -3.25 -6.96
C LYS A 188 -10.38 -2.36 -7.74
N GLN A 189 -10.60 -2.23 -9.05
CA GLN A 189 -9.77 -1.43 -9.96
C GLN A 189 -10.66 -0.56 -10.85
N ARG A 190 -10.11 0.58 -11.27
CA ARG A 190 -10.71 1.47 -12.25
C ARG A 190 -9.70 1.89 -13.31
N LYS A 191 -10.20 2.17 -14.51
CA LYS A 191 -9.49 2.96 -15.50
C LYS A 191 -9.57 4.42 -15.09
N GLN A 192 -8.42 5.06 -14.95
CA GLN A 192 -8.28 6.47 -14.67
C GLN A 192 -7.53 7.10 -15.84
N GLU A 193 -8.11 8.14 -16.42
CA GLU A 193 -7.40 8.99 -17.35
C GLU A 193 -6.51 9.94 -16.53
N VAL A 194 -5.22 9.93 -16.83
CA VAL A 194 -4.23 10.79 -16.18
C VAL A 194 -3.60 11.64 -17.27
N LEU A 195 -3.47 12.94 -17.03
CA LEU A 195 -2.77 13.84 -17.94
C LEU A 195 -1.35 13.34 -18.19
N LEU A 196 -0.89 13.44 -19.43
CA LEU A 196 0.49 13.09 -19.79
C LEU A 196 1.48 14.08 -19.18
N ASP A 197 1.13 15.36 -19.25
CA ASP A 197 1.82 16.46 -18.58
C ASP A 197 0.78 17.36 -17.89
N ILE A 198 1.10 17.81 -16.68
CA ILE A 198 0.25 18.73 -15.92
C ILE A 198 0.44 20.16 -16.44
N ASP A 199 1.66 20.48 -16.90
CA ASP A 199 2.04 21.80 -17.40
C ASP A 199 1.71 21.96 -18.89
N ASP A 200 1.50 20.85 -19.62
CA ASP A 200 0.99 20.82 -20.99
C ASP A 200 -0.20 19.86 -21.18
N VAL A 201 -1.40 20.39 -20.97
CA VAL A 201 -2.67 19.64 -21.11
C VAL A 201 -3.00 19.26 -22.56
N THR A 202 -2.35 19.86 -23.55
CA THR A 202 -2.65 19.62 -24.98
C THR A 202 -2.12 18.27 -25.45
N LEU A 203 -1.11 17.72 -24.77
CA LEU A 203 -0.58 16.38 -24.99
C LEU A 203 -1.62 15.28 -24.68
N GLY A 204 -2.65 15.60 -23.91
CA GLY A 204 -3.79 14.73 -23.66
C GLY A 204 -3.60 13.78 -22.47
N HIS A 205 -4.22 12.61 -22.54
CA HIS A 205 -4.35 11.69 -21.41
C HIS A 205 -3.82 10.29 -21.74
N ARG A 206 -3.35 9.59 -20.71
CA ARG A 206 -3.13 8.15 -20.74
C ARG A 206 -4.11 7.43 -19.83
N THR A 207 -4.67 6.34 -20.33
CA THR A 207 -5.47 5.43 -19.50
C THR A 207 -4.56 4.59 -18.61
N GLN A 208 -4.66 4.76 -17.30
CA GLN A 208 -3.97 3.95 -16.31
C GLN A 208 -4.96 3.09 -15.50
N GLN A 209 -4.58 1.85 -15.19
CA GLN A 209 -5.30 1.04 -14.21
C GLN A 209 -4.89 1.45 -12.80
N SER A 210 -5.85 1.86 -11.99
CA SER A 210 -5.63 2.27 -10.60
C SER A 210 -6.46 1.39 -9.66
N TRP A 211 -5.92 1.07 -8.49
CA TRP A 211 -6.65 0.35 -7.44
C TRP A 211 -7.57 1.31 -6.69
N ASN A 212 -8.82 0.91 -6.51
CA ASN A 212 -9.74 1.63 -5.64
C ASN A 212 -9.44 1.30 -4.18
N THR A 213 -9.74 2.26 -3.31
CA THR A 213 -9.66 2.07 -1.86
C THR A 213 -10.69 1.03 -1.40
N PRO A 214 -10.43 0.30 -0.30
CA PRO A 214 -11.31 -0.80 0.14
C PRO A 214 -12.76 -0.39 0.43
N ASP A 215 -13.01 0.86 0.82
CA ASP A 215 -14.35 1.45 1.04
C ASP A 215 -15.17 1.57 -0.26
N GLN A 216 -14.50 1.67 -1.41
CA GLN A 216 -15.14 1.71 -2.73
C GLN A 216 -15.41 0.31 -3.30
N TRP A 217 -14.93 -0.74 -2.63
CA TRP A 217 -15.16 -2.11 -3.07
C TRP A 217 -16.61 -2.50 -2.78
N ILE A 218 -17.24 -3.13 -3.77
CA ILE A 218 -18.64 -3.54 -3.66
C ILE A 218 -18.64 -5.01 -3.26
N TRP A 219 -19.11 -5.29 -2.06
CA TRP A 219 -19.24 -6.64 -1.51
C TRP A 219 -20.66 -7.17 -1.71
N SER A 220 -20.78 -8.47 -1.96
CA SER A 220 -22.06 -9.17 -1.87
C SER A 220 -22.64 -9.06 -0.46
N THR A 221 -23.96 -8.94 -0.36
CA THR A 221 -24.68 -8.85 0.94
C THR A 221 -24.61 -10.15 1.73
N GLN A 222 -24.59 -11.28 1.04
CA GLN A 222 -24.48 -12.62 1.62
C GLN A 222 -23.30 -13.39 0.99
N PRO A 223 -22.80 -14.46 1.64
CA PRO A 223 -21.91 -15.42 0.99
C PRO A 223 -22.60 -16.07 -0.21
N VAL A 224 -21.90 -16.16 -1.34
CA VAL A 224 -22.45 -16.59 -2.64
C VAL A 224 -21.77 -17.83 -3.21
N HIS A 225 -20.66 -18.21 -2.58
CA HIS A 225 -19.97 -19.47 -2.79
C HIS A 225 -19.40 -19.97 -1.46
N GLU A 226 -19.06 -21.26 -1.42
CA GLU A 226 -18.57 -21.90 -0.21
C GLU A 226 -17.28 -21.22 0.29
N PRO A 227 -17.24 -20.72 1.53
CA PRO A 227 -16.07 -20.02 2.05
C PRO A 227 -14.95 -21.02 2.40
N LEU A 228 -13.77 -20.86 1.78
CA LEU A 228 -12.58 -21.59 2.22
C LEU A 228 -12.03 -21.08 3.57
N ILE A 229 -12.23 -19.79 3.87
CA ILE A 229 -11.64 -19.12 5.04
C ILE A 229 -12.72 -18.32 5.76
N SER A 230 -12.75 -18.38 7.08
CA SER A 230 -13.66 -17.56 7.89
C SER A 230 -13.33 -16.06 7.77
N LYS A 231 -14.34 -15.19 7.92
CA LYS A 231 -14.12 -13.74 7.97
C LYS A 231 -13.11 -13.35 9.05
N THR A 232 -13.16 -14.00 10.21
CA THR A 232 -12.24 -13.77 11.33
C THR A 232 -10.79 -14.08 10.95
N SER A 233 -10.54 -15.23 10.34
CA SER A 233 -9.20 -15.63 9.88
C SER A 233 -8.67 -14.69 8.79
N PHE A 234 -9.53 -14.24 7.88
CA PHE A 234 -9.17 -13.27 6.85
C PHE A 234 -8.81 -11.91 7.45
N THR A 235 -9.61 -11.42 8.41
CA THR A 235 -9.35 -10.16 9.12
C THR A 235 -8.04 -10.23 9.90
N HIS A 236 -7.77 -11.32 10.62
CA HIS A 236 -6.48 -11.53 11.30
C HIS A 236 -5.31 -11.52 10.33
N ALA A 237 -5.44 -12.17 9.17
CA ALA A 237 -4.43 -12.12 8.13
C ALA A 237 -4.21 -10.70 7.59
N GLN A 238 -5.27 -9.89 7.40
CA GLN A 238 -5.12 -8.49 7.00
C GLN A 238 -4.46 -7.62 8.07
N ALA A 239 -4.88 -7.76 9.34
CA ALA A 239 -4.29 -7.03 10.47
C ALA A 239 -2.78 -7.29 10.56
N ARG A 240 -2.38 -8.56 10.57
CA ARG A 240 -0.96 -8.96 10.56
C ARG A 240 -0.17 -8.38 9.38
N ARG A 241 -0.79 -8.26 8.19
CA ARG A 241 -0.16 -7.63 7.02
C ARG A 241 0.01 -6.12 7.22
N HIS A 242 -0.98 -5.47 7.83
CA HIS A 242 -0.95 -4.05 8.12
C HIS A 242 0.09 -3.72 9.20
N ASP A 243 0.11 -4.48 10.30
CA ASP A 243 1.08 -4.34 11.39
C ASP A 243 2.49 -4.54 10.88
N ARG A 244 2.72 -5.58 10.08
CA ARG A 244 4.03 -5.82 9.48
C ARG A 244 4.46 -4.69 8.53
N ARG A 245 3.51 -4.03 7.83
CA ARG A 245 3.80 -2.85 7.00
C ARG A 245 4.18 -1.65 7.86
N GLN A 246 3.53 -1.45 9.01
CA GLN A 246 3.91 -0.42 9.96
C GLN A 246 5.24 -0.71 10.65
N HIS A 247 5.53 -1.97 11.01
CA HIS A 247 6.85 -2.41 11.51
C HIS A 247 7.94 -2.46 10.43
N HIS A 248 7.61 -2.25 9.16
CA HIS A 248 8.59 -2.00 8.11
C HIS A 248 8.97 -0.51 8.01
N LEU A 249 8.10 0.38 8.51
CA LEU A 249 8.38 1.80 8.72
C LEU A 249 9.08 2.01 10.08
N ALA A 250 8.71 1.23 11.10
CA ALA A 250 9.47 1.14 12.33
C ALA A 250 10.77 0.34 12.10
N GLU A 251 11.86 0.74 12.73
CA GLU A 251 13.16 0.08 12.54
C GLU A 251 13.10 -1.38 13.02
N ARG A 252 13.45 -2.32 12.15
CA ARG A 252 13.52 -3.75 12.52
C ARG A 252 14.67 -3.97 13.50
N SER A 253 14.42 -4.76 14.55
CA SER A 253 15.48 -5.23 15.43
C SER A 253 16.58 -5.96 14.64
N PRO A 254 17.86 -5.74 14.98
CA PRO A 254 18.97 -6.34 14.26
C PRO A 254 18.93 -7.88 14.36
N ARG A 255 18.97 -8.60 13.22
CA ARG A 255 19.15 -10.07 13.22
C ARG A 255 20.52 -10.46 13.79
N THR A 256 20.63 -11.53 14.57
CA THR A 256 21.93 -12.03 15.02
C THR A 256 22.80 -12.40 13.80
N THR A 257 24.03 -11.90 13.74
CA THR A 257 25.00 -12.18 12.68
C THR A 257 26.35 -12.49 13.34
N PRO A 258 27.07 -13.54 12.91
CA PRO A 258 28.41 -13.83 13.42
C PRO A 258 29.44 -12.78 12.97
N ARG A 259 29.10 -11.99 11.95
CA ARG A 259 29.96 -10.95 11.38
C ARG A 259 29.69 -9.61 12.07
N ALA A 260 30.75 -8.99 12.59
CA ALA A 260 30.71 -7.68 13.22
C ALA A 260 30.60 -6.56 12.17
N TYR A 261 29.67 -5.64 12.41
CA TYR A 261 29.52 -4.39 11.65
C TYR A 261 29.43 -3.29 12.70
N VAL A 262 30.43 -2.44 12.79
CA VAL A 262 30.57 -1.46 13.88
C VAL A 262 29.48 -0.39 13.77
N LEU A 263 29.20 0.08 12.55
CA LEU A 263 28.20 1.12 12.25
C LEU A 263 26.82 0.52 11.90
N ARG A 264 26.50 -0.62 12.51
CA ARG A 264 25.30 -1.39 12.18
C ARG A 264 24.03 -0.58 12.42
N GLY A 265 23.35 -0.25 11.33
CA GLY A 265 22.07 0.43 11.38
C GLY A 265 22.16 1.92 11.67
N LEU A 266 23.35 2.50 11.62
CA LEU A 266 23.57 3.94 11.72
C LEU A 266 23.68 4.59 10.33
N ILE A 267 24.21 3.85 9.35
CA ILE A 267 24.45 4.38 8.00
C ILE A 267 23.16 4.42 7.17
N ARG A 268 22.87 5.58 6.59
CA ARG A 268 21.78 5.83 5.62
C ARG A 268 22.34 6.33 4.30
N CYS A 269 21.66 6.00 3.21
CA CYS A 269 22.05 6.46 1.87
C CYS A 269 21.53 7.88 1.63
N SER A 270 22.40 8.84 1.30
CA SER A 270 21.99 10.23 1.00
C SER A 270 21.01 10.35 -0.17
N LEU A 271 21.07 9.43 -1.14
CA LEU A 271 20.25 9.48 -2.36
C LEU A 271 18.82 8.96 -2.16
N CYS A 272 18.55 8.11 -1.16
CA CYS A 272 17.20 7.58 -0.93
C CYS A 272 16.77 7.51 0.53
N ASP A 273 17.61 8.02 1.44
CA ASP A 273 17.48 8.03 2.90
C ASP A 273 17.27 6.64 3.56
N ARG A 274 17.49 5.56 2.80
CA ARG A 274 17.34 4.19 3.31
C ARG A 274 18.57 3.78 4.11
N LYS A 275 18.33 3.11 5.24
CA LYS A 275 19.36 2.44 6.06
C LYS A 275 20.11 1.41 5.20
N MET A 276 21.43 1.50 5.18
CA MET A 276 22.30 0.62 4.38
C MET A 276 22.43 -0.76 5.03
N GLN A 277 22.59 -1.79 4.21
CA GLN A 277 22.74 -3.19 4.63
C GLN A 277 24.22 -3.52 4.83
N GLY A 278 24.58 -4.11 5.97
CA GLY A 278 25.91 -4.67 6.17
C GLY A 278 26.18 -5.85 5.23
N THR A 279 27.37 -5.89 4.65
CA THR A 279 27.86 -6.96 3.77
C THR A 279 29.36 -7.12 3.95
N PHE A 280 29.89 -8.34 3.92
CA PHE A 280 31.34 -8.56 3.89
C PHE A 280 31.75 -8.79 2.46
N ASN A 281 32.83 -8.14 2.04
CA ASN A 281 33.43 -8.33 0.73
C ASN A 281 34.94 -8.47 0.91
N HIS A 282 35.53 -9.54 0.36
CA HIS A 282 36.95 -9.89 0.53
C HIS A 282 37.44 -9.80 1.98
N GLY A 283 36.68 -10.36 2.93
CA GLY A 283 37.03 -10.34 4.35
C GLY A 283 36.80 -9.01 5.07
N HIS A 284 36.37 -7.95 4.39
CA HIS A 284 36.19 -6.63 4.99
C HIS A 284 34.72 -6.21 5.09
N PRO A 285 34.30 -5.53 6.18
CA PRO A 285 32.96 -5.01 6.35
C PRO A 285 32.68 -3.81 5.41
N HIS A 286 31.52 -3.86 4.76
CA HIS A 286 31.00 -2.83 3.88
C HIS A 286 29.52 -2.58 4.19
N TYR A 287 29.03 -1.40 3.82
CA TYR A 287 27.63 -1.02 3.85
C TYR A 287 27.16 -0.84 2.41
N ARG A 288 26.00 -1.41 2.07
CA ARG A 288 25.41 -1.29 0.73
C ARG A 288 23.96 -0.82 0.75
N CYS A 289 23.63 0.12 -0.14
CA CYS A 289 22.26 0.45 -0.49
C CYS A 289 21.92 -0.22 -1.81
N ARG A 290 20.87 -1.05 -1.88
CA ARG A 290 20.40 -1.65 -3.13
C ARG A 290 19.08 -1.02 -3.56
N TYR A 291 19.03 -0.57 -4.82
CA TYR A 291 17.85 0.03 -5.44
C TYR A 291 17.50 -0.68 -6.75
N PRO A 292 17.00 -1.94 -6.72
CA PRO A 292 16.64 -2.68 -7.91
C PRO A 292 15.40 -2.09 -8.61
N TYR A 293 15.30 -2.31 -9.92
CA TYR A 293 14.23 -1.81 -10.82
C TYR A 293 12.80 -2.17 -10.38
N GLU A 294 12.59 -3.15 -9.50
CA GLU A 294 11.27 -3.52 -8.96
C GLU A 294 10.70 -2.50 -7.96
N TYR A 295 11.53 -1.62 -7.41
CA TYR A 295 11.05 -0.46 -6.67
C TYR A 295 10.64 0.59 -7.71
N ALA A 296 9.38 1.03 -7.67
CA ALA A 296 8.91 2.11 -8.52
C ALA A 296 9.95 3.24 -8.49
N LYS A 297 10.61 3.51 -9.63
CA LYS A 297 11.32 4.77 -9.82
C LYS A 297 10.24 5.85 -9.60
N SER A 298 10.18 6.44 -8.41
CA SER A 298 9.63 7.78 -8.34
C SER A 298 10.57 8.57 -9.23
N GLY A 299 10.05 9.22 -10.27
CA GLY A 299 10.87 9.96 -11.25
C GLY A 299 11.72 11.08 -10.65
N THR A 300 11.66 11.25 -9.32
CA THR A 300 12.33 12.27 -8.51
C THR A 300 13.66 11.84 -7.89
N LEU A 301 14.06 10.56 -7.91
CA LEU A 301 15.28 10.09 -7.25
C LEU A 301 16.25 9.45 -8.25
N ASP A 302 17.35 10.16 -8.55
CA ASP A 302 18.49 9.61 -9.29
C ASP A 302 19.36 8.78 -8.34
N HIS A 303 19.24 7.46 -8.42
CA HIS A 303 19.93 6.52 -7.52
C HIS A 303 20.50 5.34 -8.32
N PRO A 304 21.81 5.04 -8.22
CA PRO A 304 22.42 3.91 -8.92
C PRO A 304 21.92 2.56 -8.36
N LEU A 305 22.03 1.47 -9.11
CA LEU A 305 21.51 0.16 -8.66
C LEU A 305 22.05 -0.27 -7.29
N THR A 306 23.31 0.04 -7.03
CA THR A 306 23.92 -0.20 -5.72
C THR A 306 24.94 0.87 -5.37
N VAL A 307 24.85 1.39 -4.15
CA VAL A 307 25.88 2.24 -3.54
C VAL A 307 26.62 1.39 -2.51
N TYR A 308 27.95 1.43 -2.51
CA TYR A 308 28.80 0.73 -1.56
C TYR A 308 29.73 1.71 -0.85
N ILE A 309 29.95 1.49 0.44
CA ILE A 309 31.00 2.16 1.21
C ILE A 309 31.67 1.15 2.14
N ARG A 310 33.00 1.23 2.25
CA ARG A 310 33.80 0.37 3.12
C ARG A 310 33.87 0.99 4.51
N GLU A 311 33.70 0.18 5.55
CA GLU A 311 33.73 0.66 6.94
C GLU A 311 35.06 1.33 7.30
N ALA A 312 36.18 0.80 6.80
CA ALA A 312 37.51 1.35 7.03
C ALA A 312 37.74 2.77 6.48
N VAL A 313 36.88 3.26 5.58
CA VAL A 313 36.94 4.65 5.08
C VAL A 313 36.17 5.59 6.01
N ILE A 314 35.16 5.08 6.73
CA ILE A 314 34.27 5.87 7.59
C ILE A 314 34.88 6.03 8.99
N LEU A 315 35.39 4.95 9.56
CA LEU A 315 35.80 4.93 10.97
C LEU A 315 36.90 5.96 11.31
N PRO A 316 37.99 6.12 10.53
CA PRO A 316 39.03 7.10 10.88
C PRO A 316 38.52 8.54 10.87
N GLU A 317 37.62 8.88 9.96
CA GLU A 317 37.01 10.21 9.87
C GLU A 317 36.06 10.47 11.04
N LEU A 318 35.28 9.44 11.40
CA LEU A 318 34.36 9.50 12.54
C LEU A 318 35.12 9.60 13.87
N ASP A 319 36.19 8.83 14.03
CA ASP A 319 37.08 8.89 15.20
C ASP A 319 37.68 10.29 15.37
N ARG A 320 38.19 10.87 14.29
CA ARG A 320 38.76 12.23 14.32
C ARG A 320 37.71 13.27 14.71
N TRP A 321 36.50 13.16 14.17
CA TRP A 321 35.40 14.05 14.50
C TRP A 321 34.97 13.92 15.97
N ILE A 322 34.81 12.69 16.49
CA ILE A 322 34.50 12.45 17.90
C ILE A 322 35.57 13.09 18.79
N SER A 323 36.85 12.88 18.49
CA SER A 323 37.94 13.48 19.28
C SER A 323 37.94 15.01 19.27
N GLN A 324 37.53 15.65 18.17
CA GLN A 324 37.41 17.11 18.10
C GLN A 324 36.22 17.62 18.93
N VAL A 325 35.08 16.93 18.83
CA VAL A 325 33.84 17.30 19.53
C VAL A 325 33.95 17.10 21.05
N PHE A 326 34.71 16.10 21.48
CA PHE A 326 35.01 15.83 22.89
C PHE A 326 36.37 16.38 23.33
N ALA A 327 36.96 17.33 22.59
CA ALA A 327 38.17 18.01 23.03
C ALA A 327 37.88 18.82 24.31
N PRO A 328 38.85 18.95 25.25
CA PRO A 328 38.63 19.62 26.54
C PRO A 328 38.00 21.02 26.44
N GLY A 329 38.35 21.80 25.39
CA GLY A 329 37.80 23.13 25.15
C GLY A 329 36.35 23.16 24.61
N GLN A 330 35.85 22.05 24.04
CA GLN A 330 34.51 21.94 23.44
C GLN A 330 33.53 21.09 24.25
N LEU A 331 34.05 20.35 25.25
CA LEU A 331 33.31 19.35 26.01
C LEU A 331 32.01 19.89 26.64
N LYS A 332 32.07 21.09 27.23
CA LYS A 332 30.89 21.75 27.83
C LYS A 332 29.79 22.01 26.80
N THR A 333 30.17 22.57 25.65
CA THR A 333 29.25 22.90 24.54
C THR A 333 28.61 21.63 23.98
N THR A 334 29.41 20.58 23.76
CA THR A 334 28.95 19.28 23.27
C THR A 334 27.93 18.65 24.21
N LEU A 335 28.21 18.61 25.52
CA LEU A 335 27.31 18.00 26.50
C LEU A 335 25.99 18.76 26.63
N GLN A 336 26.03 20.09 26.54
CA GLN A 336 24.82 20.92 26.49
C GLN A 336 23.98 20.65 25.24
N ALA A 337 24.62 20.49 24.06
CA ALA A 337 23.92 20.14 22.83
C ALA A 337 23.27 18.74 22.89
N MET A 338 23.97 17.76 23.50
CA MET A 338 23.41 16.42 23.74
C MET A 338 22.19 16.48 24.67
N GLN A 339 22.25 17.28 25.74
CA GLN A 339 21.12 17.47 26.67
C GLN A 339 19.91 18.09 25.96
N GLN A 340 20.12 19.08 25.09
CA GLN A 340 19.05 19.68 24.29
C GLN A 340 18.42 18.69 23.30
N SER A 341 19.23 17.87 22.63
CA SER A 341 18.75 16.83 21.71
C SER A 341 17.92 15.75 22.41
N GLN A 342 18.34 15.31 23.61
CA GLN A 342 17.57 14.37 24.43
C GLN A 342 16.22 14.96 24.89
N ARG A 343 16.20 16.25 25.27
CA ARG A 343 14.96 16.97 25.61
C ARG A 343 14.01 17.08 24.41
N ALA A 344 14.53 17.39 23.22
CA ALA A 344 13.74 17.46 21.99
C ALA A 344 13.14 16.09 21.61
N THR A 345 13.94 15.02 21.67
CA THR A 345 13.50 13.64 21.36
C THR A 345 12.43 13.14 22.33
N THR A 346 12.55 13.46 23.62
CA THR A 346 11.53 13.10 24.63
C THR A 346 10.22 13.84 24.41
N THR A 347 10.29 15.10 23.95
CA THR A 347 9.11 15.92 23.65
C THR A 347 8.41 15.49 22.36
N ALA A 348 9.17 14.95 21.39
CA ALA A 348 8.68 14.57 20.07
C ALA A 348 8.05 13.16 19.98
N LEU A 349 7.80 12.45 21.09
CA LEU A 349 7.11 11.15 21.04
C LEU A 349 5.62 11.37 20.69
N PRO A 350 5.16 11.06 19.45
CA PRO A 350 3.78 11.34 19.02
C PRO A 350 2.73 10.60 19.87
N GLY A 351 3.13 9.56 20.60
CA GLY A 351 2.27 8.83 21.53
C GLY A 351 1.83 9.65 22.76
N LEU A 352 2.59 10.65 23.21
CA LEU A 352 2.26 11.41 24.42
C LEU A 352 1.11 12.39 24.19
N GLU A 353 1.19 13.18 23.11
CA GLU A 353 0.12 14.10 22.74
C GLU A 353 -1.15 13.33 22.34
N ALA A 354 -0.99 12.22 21.61
CA ALA A 354 -2.11 11.34 21.28
C ALA A 354 -2.78 10.76 22.54
N ALA A 355 -1.99 10.23 23.49
CA ALA A 355 -2.53 9.71 24.75
C ALA A 355 -3.24 10.79 25.58
N ARG A 356 -2.70 12.03 25.64
CA ARG A 356 -3.39 13.16 26.30
C ARG A 356 -4.70 13.50 25.62
N ARG A 357 -4.74 13.54 24.28
CA ARG A 357 -5.98 13.76 23.51
C ARG A 357 -7.00 12.65 23.76
N THR A 358 -6.57 11.39 23.83
CA THR A 358 -7.43 10.25 24.16
C THR A 358 -8.03 10.37 25.57
N ILE A 359 -7.26 10.80 26.56
CA ILE A 359 -7.78 11.05 27.92
C ILE A 359 -8.87 12.12 27.88
N THR A 360 -8.60 13.26 27.23
CA THR A 360 -9.60 14.34 27.08
C THR A 360 -10.86 13.88 26.33
N ASP A 361 -10.70 13.05 25.29
CA ASP A 361 -11.82 12.48 24.54
C ASP A 361 -12.68 11.53 25.39
N CYS A 362 -12.04 10.66 26.18
CA CYS A 362 -12.72 9.76 27.10
C CYS A 362 -13.48 10.54 28.18
N ASP A 363 -12.87 11.58 28.75
CA ASP A 363 -13.53 12.47 29.72
C ASP A 363 -14.77 13.15 29.13
N ARG A 364 -14.67 13.62 27.88
CA ARG A 364 -15.80 14.19 27.15
C ARG A 364 -16.91 13.17 26.93
N ARG A 365 -16.57 11.95 26.50
CA ARG A 365 -17.53 10.85 26.29
C ARG A 365 -18.23 10.45 27.59
N LEU A 366 -17.50 10.32 28.69
CA LEU A 366 -18.05 10.02 30.02
C LEU A 366 -19.05 11.09 30.48
N ASN A 367 -18.74 12.37 30.26
CA ASN A 367 -19.66 13.47 30.56
C ASN A 367 -20.93 13.42 29.68
N GLN A 368 -20.80 13.07 28.40
CA GLN A 368 -21.95 12.92 27.49
C GLN A 368 -22.83 11.72 27.87
N TYR A 369 -22.22 10.60 28.27
CA TYR A 369 -22.95 9.42 28.74
C TYR A 369 -23.72 9.69 30.03
N ARG A 370 -23.13 10.47 30.94
CA ARG A 370 -23.81 10.95 32.15
C ARG A 370 -25.04 11.79 31.81
N ALA A 371 -24.90 12.76 30.90
CA ALA A 371 -26.03 13.57 30.46
C ALA A 371 -27.13 12.75 29.75
N ALA A 372 -26.78 11.68 29.04
CA ALA A 372 -27.74 10.80 28.38
C ALA A 372 -28.56 9.96 29.38
N LEU A 373 -27.97 9.58 30.52
CA LEU A 373 -28.71 8.91 31.61
C LEU A 373 -29.74 9.83 32.25
N ASP A 374 -29.41 11.12 32.41
CA ASP A 374 -30.32 12.12 32.98
C ASP A 374 -31.56 12.35 32.08
N VAL A 375 -31.48 12.04 30.78
CA VAL A 375 -32.57 12.18 29.79
C VAL A 375 -33.33 10.85 29.56
N GLY A 376 -33.05 9.80 30.34
CA GLY A 376 -33.82 8.55 30.32
C GLY A 376 -33.35 7.49 29.32
N ALA A 377 -32.09 7.52 28.88
CA ALA A 377 -31.51 6.46 28.08
C ALA A 377 -31.41 5.12 28.85
N SER A 378 -31.43 3.99 28.12
CA SER A 378 -31.34 2.65 28.71
C SER A 378 -30.08 2.49 29.60
N PRO A 379 -30.22 2.21 30.92
CA PRO A 379 -29.09 2.10 31.84
C PRO A 379 -28.07 1.02 31.48
N THR A 380 -28.52 -0.09 30.88
CA THR A 380 -27.66 -1.24 30.55
C THR A 380 -26.72 -0.94 29.38
N THR A 381 -27.19 -0.20 28.37
CA THR A 381 -26.36 0.21 27.22
C THR A 381 -25.33 1.26 27.63
N VAL A 382 -25.73 2.22 28.47
CA VAL A 382 -24.83 3.29 28.92
C VAL A 382 -23.75 2.74 29.87
N ALA A 383 -24.08 1.78 30.73
CA ALA A 383 -23.09 1.11 31.58
C ALA A 383 -21.96 0.47 30.75
N GLY A 384 -22.30 -0.22 29.65
CA GLY A 384 -21.29 -0.79 28.74
C GLY A 384 -20.40 0.25 28.07
N TRP A 385 -20.94 1.42 27.71
CA TRP A 385 -20.15 2.53 27.15
C TRP A 385 -19.24 3.20 28.17
N ILE A 386 -19.71 3.34 29.42
CA ILE A 386 -18.91 3.87 30.54
C ILE A 386 -17.72 2.96 30.80
N SER A 387 -17.94 1.64 30.95
CA SER A 387 -16.84 0.70 31.19
C SER A 387 -15.80 0.70 30.07
N GLN A 388 -16.22 0.82 28.80
CA GLN A 388 -15.29 0.93 27.68
C GLN A 388 -14.49 2.24 27.73
N ALA A 389 -15.13 3.37 28.00
CA ALA A 389 -14.45 4.67 28.08
C ALA A 389 -13.48 4.76 29.28
N GLU A 390 -13.82 4.12 30.41
CA GLU A 390 -12.92 4.01 31.57
C GLU A 390 -11.71 3.13 31.25
N ALA A 391 -11.90 2.00 30.55
CA ALA A 391 -10.80 1.14 30.12
C ALA A 391 -9.86 1.85 29.13
N ASP A 392 -10.42 2.58 28.14
CA ASP A 392 -9.67 3.38 27.17
C ASP A 392 -8.84 4.47 27.88
N LYS A 393 -9.45 5.15 28.86
CA LYS A 393 -8.79 6.18 29.68
C LYS A 393 -7.64 5.61 30.52
N ALA A 394 -7.86 4.48 31.19
CA ALA A 394 -6.83 3.83 32.00
C ALA A 394 -5.61 3.40 31.15
N ALA A 395 -5.86 2.86 29.95
CA ALA A 395 -4.79 2.50 29.02
C ALA A 395 -3.97 3.73 28.56
N ALA A 396 -4.63 4.85 28.25
CA ALA A 396 -3.96 6.09 27.87
C ALA A 396 -3.19 6.76 29.02
N GLN A 397 -3.68 6.66 30.26
CA GLN A 397 -2.97 7.12 31.46
C GLN A 397 -1.69 6.32 31.70
N GLN A 398 -1.72 5.00 31.52
CA GLN A 398 -0.53 4.15 31.66
C GLN A 398 0.55 4.50 30.63
N GLN A 399 0.15 4.86 29.40
CA GLN A 399 1.08 5.35 28.37
C GLN A 399 1.74 6.68 28.77
N CYS A 400 1.00 7.61 29.40
CA CYS A 400 1.56 8.86 29.91
C CYS A 400 2.58 8.62 31.04
N ILE A 401 2.29 7.70 31.97
CA ILE A 401 3.19 7.35 33.08
C ILE A 401 4.49 6.71 32.55
N ALA A 402 4.38 5.76 31.61
CA ALA A 402 5.54 5.13 30.99
C ALA A 402 6.45 6.15 30.27
N ALA A 403 5.87 7.13 29.59
CA ALA A 403 6.63 8.20 28.96
C ALA A 403 7.25 9.18 29.95
N GLY A 404 6.60 9.43 31.10
CA GLY A 404 7.17 10.21 32.21
C GLY A 404 8.42 9.57 32.82
N ALA A 405 8.47 8.24 32.90
CA ALA A 405 9.66 7.52 33.37
C ALA A 405 10.85 7.67 32.42
N ALA A 406 10.63 7.78 31.10
CA ALA A 406 11.67 8.05 30.12
C ALA A 406 12.26 9.47 30.23
N ARG A 407 11.55 10.41 30.86
CA ARG A 407 12.06 11.78 31.11
C ARG A 407 13.15 11.83 32.20
N ARG A 408 13.23 10.82 33.07
CA ARG A 408 14.25 10.71 34.13
C ARG A 408 15.64 10.32 33.61
N THR A 409 15.80 9.96 32.34
CA THR A 409 17.10 9.59 31.74
C THR A 409 17.86 10.78 31.14
N VAL A 410 17.34 12.01 31.23
CA VAL A 410 18.04 13.21 30.76
C VAL A 410 19.11 13.60 31.78
N LEU A 411 20.37 13.70 31.35
CA LEU A 411 21.51 14.04 32.21
C LEU A 411 21.34 15.42 32.86
N THR A 412 21.63 15.52 34.16
CA THR A 412 21.65 16.79 34.91
C THR A 412 22.97 17.54 34.71
N ASP A 413 22.98 18.85 34.96
CA ASP A 413 24.18 19.69 34.82
C ASP A 413 25.32 19.23 35.75
N GLU A 414 24.98 18.69 36.93
CA GLU A 414 25.94 18.08 37.86
C GLU A 414 26.54 16.77 37.33
N GLN A 415 25.73 15.92 36.71
CA GLN A 415 26.22 14.70 36.04
C GLN A 415 27.13 15.05 34.87
N ILE A 416 26.79 16.09 34.11
CA ILE A 416 27.62 16.64 33.03
C ILE A 416 28.97 17.11 33.59
N HIS A 417 28.98 17.88 34.68
CA HIS A 417 30.21 18.34 35.33
C HIS A 417 31.07 17.18 35.86
N GLY A 418 30.47 16.13 36.41
CA GLY A 418 31.18 14.90 36.81
C GLY A 418 31.81 14.18 35.61
N MET A 419 31.04 13.96 34.55
CA MET A 419 31.53 13.33 33.31
C MET A 419 32.66 14.13 32.66
N ILE A 420 32.58 15.47 32.68
CA ILE A 420 33.64 16.36 32.16
C ILE A 420 34.97 16.12 32.86
N LYS A 421 34.94 15.92 34.18
CA LYS A 421 36.13 15.69 35.00
C LYS A 421 36.74 14.31 34.74
N ASP A 422 35.90 13.30 34.50
CA ASP A 422 36.34 11.93 34.25
C ASP A 422 36.86 11.72 32.81
N LEU A 423 36.30 12.44 31.82
CA LEU A 423 36.62 12.29 30.40
C LEU A 423 37.86 13.06 29.93
N GLY A 424 38.40 13.98 30.73
CA GLY A 424 39.49 14.88 30.34
C GLY A 424 40.79 14.19 29.87
N ASP A 425 41.02 12.94 30.27
CA ASP A 425 42.20 12.11 29.91
C ASP A 425 41.90 10.98 28.91
N LEU A 426 40.65 10.83 28.47
CA LEU A 426 40.20 9.67 27.67
C LEU A 426 40.23 9.89 26.16
N THR A 427 40.35 11.13 25.69
CA THR A 427 40.26 11.50 24.26
C THR A 427 41.41 10.92 23.43
N ASP A 428 42.61 10.81 24.00
CA ASP A 428 43.77 10.18 23.34
C ASP A 428 43.68 8.64 23.31
N ARG A 429 43.06 8.05 24.34
CA ARG A 429 42.81 6.59 24.41
C ARG A 429 41.75 6.15 23.42
N LEU A 430 40.82 7.04 23.07
CA LEU A 430 39.77 6.80 22.07
C LEU A 430 40.34 6.68 20.65
N LEU A 431 41.37 7.45 20.30
CA LEU A 431 41.99 7.37 18.96
C LEU A 431 42.79 6.07 18.77
N THR A 432 43.31 5.49 19.85
CA THR A 432 44.19 4.31 19.80
C THR A 432 43.46 2.98 20.04
N ALA A 433 42.21 3.00 20.52
CA ALA A 433 41.43 1.80 20.78
C ALA A 433 40.97 1.09 19.49
N PRO A 434 40.89 -0.26 19.47
CA PRO A 434 40.37 -1.00 18.33
C PRO A 434 38.86 -0.74 18.12
N ALA A 435 38.42 -0.82 16.87
CA ALA A 435 37.08 -0.39 16.43
C ALA A 435 35.91 -1.16 17.08
N ASP A 436 36.13 -2.43 17.43
CA ASP A 436 35.16 -3.28 18.12
C ASP A 436 34.83 -2.76 19.54
N ARG A 437 35.83 -2.23 20.25
CA ARG A 437 35.64 -1.60 21.57
C ARG A 437 35.01 -0.22 21.49
N LYS A 438 35.09 0.44 20.33
CA LYS A 438 34.47 1.74 20.06
C LYS A 438 33.04 1.64 19.54
N ALA A 439 32.57 0.45 19.18
CA ALA A 439 31.22 0.23 18.65
C ALA A 439 30.09 0.87 19.48
N PRO A 440 30.12 0.90 20.83
CA PRO A 440 29.09 1.59 21.63
C PRO A 440 29.10 3.12 21.55
N LEU A 441 30.16 3.72 21.00
CA LEU A 441 30.35 5.17 20.92
C LEU A 441 29.84 5.77 19.61
N TYR A 442 29.69 4.93 18.58
CA TYR A 442 29.07 5.31 17.31
C TYR A 442 27.56 5.10 17.39
#